data_AF-A0A0R2TXE2-F1
#
_entry.id   AF-A0A0R2TXE2-F1
#
_cell.length_a   1.000
_cell.length_b   1.000
_cell.length_c   1.000
_cell.angle_alpha   90.00
_cell.angle_beta   90.00
_cell.angle_gamma   90.00
#
_symmetry.space_group_name_H-M   'P 1'
#
loop_
_entity.id
_entity.type
_entity.pdbx_description
1 polymer ?
#
loop_
_entity_poly.entity_id
_entity_poly.type
_entity_poly.pdbx_seq_one_letter_code
_entity_poly.pdbx_strand_id
1 'polypeptide(L)'
;MFARSPKLTLFFAFGLLLAMVALAKARSAFEFDTLSASKALRADLRQSAGSLTFDKAKNPNVQDVLAQANEDYQRLLNVLYNAGYYAPSISILLNGTEVSALSPFTNPDMVQDLSIIIDPGPKFSFGALYLTPLPQGSSPNNAFATGKPAHLSALQAAVEQALYEWQNAGHARATVARQTISANHQTERLDAQVTLEPGPSLRFGTITAQGQSRLSSDRLLEIAGLELGTPYAPKTIEKTRDRLNRSGIFRSVDVQIADKITSPDQLNVTIMVREAKPRHFGFGAEVGGIDGLLLSGNWMHRNLFGGGERFKVDTSLANIGGTSHGIDGRLDLSFSRPATFSPDTSLEVTLKGKHEEAADYAFNQTDLGVGFKRVFNANSSGQITLNQIDTWVKELSGRTNYRHWALPIEANLDRRDNRLDARNGGYLGAVVTPFWGGGAAGSGVVATYDGRIYKGLGRKESVVLAARLQGGTIWGTDLESTPRDYLFYSGGGGTVRGQGFESLGVTNLGYKTGGLSYQVASLEARFDM
;
A
#
# COMPACT_ATOMS: atom_id res chain seq x y z
N MET A 1 -71.92 -25.11 26.29
CA MET A 1 -73.10 -24.41 26.81
C MET A 1 -72.74 -23.78 28.16
N PHE A 2 -73.31 -22.63 28.50
CA PHE A 2 -73.25 -21.92 29.82
C PHE A 2 -73.52 -22.88 31.02
N ALA A 3 -73.22 -22.65 32.32
CA ALA A 3 -72.64 -21.57 33.15
C ALA A 3 -72.37 -22.17 34.59
N ARG A 4 -71.88 -21.52 35.68
CA ARG A 4 -71.53 -20.11 36.04
C ARG A 4 -70.45 -20.07 37.17
N SER A 5 -70.24 -18.88 37.73
CA SER A 5 -69.44 -18.41 38.89
C SER A 5 -70.04 -18.74 40.29
N PRO A 6 -69.44 -18.35 41.46
CA PRO A 6 -68.15 -17.67 41.71
C PRO A 6 -67.24 -18.19 42.87
N LYS A 7 -65.93 -17.90 42.73
CA LYS A 7 -64.91 -17.43 43.72
C LYS A 7 -64.82 -18.09 45.13
N LEU A 8 -63.68 -18.72 45.38
CA LEU A 8 -63.25 -19.32 46.66
C LEU A 8 -62.22 -18.46 47.42
N THR A 9 -62.04 -18.76 48.71
CA THR A 9 -61.42 -17.92 49.73
C THR A 9 -59.96 -18.30 50.05
N LEU A 10 -59.13 -17.26 50.19
CA LEU A 10 -57.95 -17.10 51.06
C LEU A 10 -57.32 -18.35 51.73
N PHE A 11 -56.14 -18.76 51.23
CA PHE A 11 -55.04 -19.29 52.04
C PHE A 11 -53.73 -18.85 51.36
N PHE A 12 -52.93 -18.00 52.01
CA PHE A 12 -51.77 -17.35 51.39
C PHE A 12 -50.60 -17.27 52.40
N ALA A 13 -49.79 -18.33 52.46
CA ALA A 13 -48.56 -18.38 53.24
C ALA A 13 -47.60 -19.41 52.62
N PHE A 14 -46.30 -19.07 52.57
CA PHE A 14 -45.20 -19.89 52.05
C PHE A 14 -45.30 -20.35 50.60
N GLY A 15 -44.55 -19.69 49.69
CA GLY A 15 -44.47 -20.17 48.30
C GLY A 15 -43.78 -19.33 47.23
N LEU A 16 -43.11 -18.20 47.53
CA LEU A 16 -42.28 -17.52 46.51
C LEU A 16 -41.10 -16.68 47.05
N LEU A 17 -40.37 -17.19 48.03
CA LEU A 17 -39.13 -16.57 48.52
C LEU A 17 -37.90 -16.96 47.64
N LEU A 18 -38.03 -16.92 46.30
CA LEU A 18 -36.94 -17.33 45.40
C LEU A 18 -36.99 -16.71 43.98
N ALA A 19 -37.37 -15.42 43.85
CA ALA A 19 -37.40 -14.74 42.55
C ALA A 19 -37.05 -13.24 42.58
N MET A 20 -36.26 -12.78 43.57
CA MET A 20 -35.59 -11.48 43.54
C MET A 20 -34.12 -11.60 43.98
N VAL A 21 -33.39 -12.52 43.33
CA VAL A 21 -31.96 -12.28 43.12
C VAL A 21 -31.87 -11.15 42.11
N ALA A 22 -31.76 -9.92 42.61
CA ALA A 22 -31.34 -8.81 41.77
C ALA A 22 -30.00 -9.20 41.12
N LEU A 23 -29.93 -9.15 39.79
CA LEU A 23 -28.64 -9.09 39.11
C LEU A 23 -28.00 -7.74 39.44
N ALA A 24 -27.42 -7.65 40.63
CA ALA A 24 -26.35 -6.72 40.93
C ALA A 24 -25.20 -7.10 39.99
N LYS A 25 -25.22 -6.55 38.76
CA LYS A 25 -24.03 -6.52 37.92
C LYS A 25 -22.93 -5.94 38.79
N ALA A 26 -21.82 -6.69 38.95
CA ALA A 26 -20.65 -6.17 39.61
C ALA A 26 -20.30 -4.83 38.95
N ARG A 27 -20.46 -3.75 39.71
CA ARG A 27 -20.15 -2.39 39.26
C ARG A 27 -18.64 -2.37 39.10
N SER A 28 -18.13 -2.03 37.91
CA SER A 28 -16.69 -1.91 37.70
C SER A 28 -16.17 -0.84 38.65
N ALA A 29 -15.02 -1.08 39.28
CA ALA A 29 -14.38 -0.08 40.12
C ALA A 29 -14.01 1.17 39.29
N PHE A 30 -13.83 1.01 37.98
CA PHE A 30 -13.55 2.09 37.06
C PHE A 30 -14.83 2.46 36.28
N GLU A 31 -15.36 3.66 36.53
CA GLU A 31 -16.48 4.25 35.80
C GLU A 31 -15.99 5.24 34.72
N PHE A 32 -16.73 5.33 33.63
CA PHE A 32 -16.41 6.24 32.52
C PHE A 32 -17.73 6.70 31.89
N ASP A 33 -18.10 7.94 32.13
CA ASP A 33 -19.29 8.55 31.57
C ASP A 33 -18.97 9.75 30.69
N THR A 34 -19.80 9.93 29.66
CA THR A 34 -19.68 11.04 28.72
C THR A 34 -21.08 11.59 28.46
N LEU A 35 -21.40 12.73 29.07
CA LEU A 35 -22.77 13.21 29.23
C LEU A 35 -23.48 13.47 27.88
N SER A 36 -22.73 13.96 26.88
CA SER A 36 -23.27 14.32 25.55
C SER A 36 -22.45 13.77 24.35
N ALA A 37 -21.47 12.89 24.59
CA ALA A 37 -20.57 12.44 23.51
C ALA A 37 -21.24 11.44 22.54
N SER A 38 -21.00 11.62 21.24
CA SER A 38 -21.38 10.64 20.22
C SER A 38 -20.72 9.26 20.46
N LYS A 39 -21.33 8.18 19.96
CA LYS A 39 -20.78 6.81 20.14
C LYS A 39 -19.37 6.62 19.60
N ALA A 40 -18.97 7.37 18.56
CA ALA A 40 -17.59 7.37 18.06
C ALA A 40 -16.65 8.08 19.04
N LEU A 41 -16.94 9.34 19.37
CA LEU A 41 -16.15 10.14 20.33
C LEU A 41 -16.00 9.45 21.69
N ARG A 42 -17.06 8.80 22.20
CA ARG A 42 -17.00 8.02 23.46
C ARG A 42 -16.02 6.85 23.36
N ALA A 43 -15.91 6.19 22.20
CA ALA A 43 -14.95 5.12 21.99
C ALA A 43 -13.51 5.65 21.93
N ASP A 44 -13.30 6.75 21.19
CA ASP A 44 -11.98 7.39 21.07
C ASP A 44 -11.47 7.87 22.44
N LEU A 45 -12.32 8.59 23.20
CA LEU A 45 -12.01 9.04 24.56
C LEU A 45 -11.70 7.86 25.50
N ARG A 46 -12.51 6.79 25.47
CA ARG A 46 -12.27 5.60 26.31
C ARG A 46 -10.97 4.88 25.94
N GLN A 47 -10.60 4.89 24.66
CA GLN A 47 -9.34 4.31 24.19
C GLN A 47 -8.12 5.15 24.60
N SER A 48 -8.27 6.47 24.70
CA SER A 48 -7.20 7.38 25.14
C SER A 48 -7.06 7.51 26.66
N ALA A 49 -8.05 7.10 27.44
CA ALA A 49 -7.98 7.04 28.91
C ALA A 49 -7.15 5.84 29.38
N GLY A 50 -5.84 6.06 29.61
CA GLY A 50 -4.90 5.02 30.00
C GLY A 50 -5.16 4.46 31.40
N SER A 51 -5.70 5.25 32.33
CA SER A 51 -6.01 4.83 33.69
C SER A 51 -7.07 3.71 33.74
N LEU A 52 -7.97 3.62 32.76
CA LEU A 52 -8.93 2.53 32.63
C LEU A 52 -8.29 1.15 32.35
N THR A 53 -7.01 1.09 32.00
CA THR A 53 -6.30 -0.20 31.84
C THR A 53 -6.12 -0.93 33.17
N PHE A 54 -6.13 -0.21 34.29
CA PHE A 54 -6.00 -0.75 35.64
C PHE A 54 -7.28 -1.42 36.18
N ASP A 55 -8.44 -1.28 35.53
CA ASP A 55 -9.72 -1.93 35.90
C ASP A 55 -9.65 -3.46 35.97
N LYS A 56 -8.64 -4.07 35.33
CA LYS A 56 -8.39 -5.52 35.38
C LYS A 56 -7.37 -5.95 36.44
N ALA A 57 -6.71 -5.02 37.11
CA ALA A 57 -5.72 -5.32 38.15
C ALA A 57 -6.43 -5.60 39.48
N LYS A 58 -6.05 -6.68 40.18
CA LYS A 58 -6.65 -7.03 41.48
C LYS A 58 -6.35 -6.00 42.59
N ASN A 59 -5.17 -5.41 42.57
CA ASN A 59 -4.69 -4.36 43.46
C ASN A 59 -3.72 -3.47 42.66
N PRO A 60 -4.20 -2.47 41.89
CA PRO A 60 -3.31 -1.57 41.17
C PRO A 60 -2.54 -0.67 42.15
N ASN A 61 -1.29 -0.36 41.81
CA ASN A 61 -0.49 0.60 42.56
C ASN A 61 -1.10 2.00 42.44
N VAL A 62 -1.39 2.63 43.59
CA VAL A 62 -2.03 3.95 43.65
C VAL A 62 -1.20 5.02 42.94
N GLN A 63 0.13 4.98 43.05
CA GLN A 63 0.98 5.98 42.38
C GLN A 63 0.97 5.84 40.85
N ASP A 64 0.94 4.61 40.34
CA ASP A 64 0.88 4.36 38.90
C ASP A 64 -0.49 4.80 38.32
N VAL A 65 -1.58 4.54 39.05
CA VAL A 65 -2.93 5.01 38.69
C VAL A 65 -3.01 6.54 38.72
N LEU A 66 -2.47 7.19 39.76
CA LEU A 66 -2.45 8.65 39.88
C LEU A 66 -1.60 9.31 38.78
N ALA A 67 -0.44 8.76 38.45
CA ALA A 67 0.39 9.26 37.35
C ALA A 67 -0.37 9.15 36.02
N GLN A 68 -0.96 7.98 35.73
CA GLN A 68 -1.71 7.74 34.49
C GLN A 68 -2.96 8.62 34.38
N ALA A 69 -3.68 8.82 35.49
CA ALA A 69 -4.88 9.66 35.55
C ALA A 69 -4.55 11.15 35.40
N ASN A 70 -3.43 11.64 35.95
CA ASN A 70 -2.96 13.01 35.72
C ASN A 70 -2.62 13.26 34.24
N GLU A 71 -1.99 12.29 33.57
CA GLU A 71 -1.74 12.38 32.13
C GLU A 71 -3.04 12.27 31.28
N ASP A 72 -4.07 11.58 31.78
CA ASP A 72 -5.33 11.39 31.04
C ASP A 72 -6.08 12.69 30.79
N TYR A 73 -6.01 13.69 31.69
CA TYR A 73 -6.60 15.02 31.42
C TYR A 73 -6.09 15.61 30.09
N GLN A 74 -4.78 15.56 29.85
CA GLN A 74 -4.18 16.08 28.62
C GLN A 74 -4.50 15.21 27.40
N ARG A 75 -4.52 13.88 27.54
CA ARG A 75 -4.93 12.98 26.43
C ARG A 75 -6.37 13.21 26.01
N LEU A 76 -7.29 13.24 26.97
CA LEU A 76 -8.73 13.44 26.75
C LEU A 76 -9.02 14.83 26.18
N LEU A 77 -8.36 15.88 26.67
CA LEU A 77 -8.48 17.23 26.14
C LEU A 77 -8.06 17.30 24.67
N ASN A 78 -6.95 16.66 24.30
CA ASN A 78 -6.49 16.62 22.91
C ASN A 78 -7.45 15.86 21.98
N VAL A 79 -8.10 14.78 22.46
CA VAL A 79 -9.17 14.10 21.69
C VAL A 79 -10.36 15.03 21.47
N LEU A 80 -10.78 15.79 22.49
CA LEU A 80 -11.88 16.75 22.40
C LEU A 80 -11.57 17.91 21.44
N TYR A 81 -10.37 18.50 21.51
CA TYR A 81 -9.93 19.55 20.58
C TYR A 81 -9.84 19.04 19.13
N ASN A 82 -9.30 17.83 18.92
CA ASN A 82 -9.32 17.20 17.59
C ASN A 82 -10.75 16.94 17.06
N ALA A 83 -11.70 16.64 17.95
CA ALA A 83 -13.11 16.49 17.61
C ALA A 83 -13.90 17.82 17.48
N GLY A 84 -13.26 18.96 17.75
CA GLY A 84 -13.83 20.31 17.61
C GLY A 84 -14.54 20.86 18.85
N TYR A 85 -14.23 20.34 20.05
CA TYR A 85 -14.85 20.71 21.32
C TYR A 85 -13.86 21.49 22.20
N TYR A 86 -13.95 22.83 22.21
CA TYR A 86 -13.00 23.71 22.93
C TYR A 86 -13.51 24.22 24.27
N ALA A 87 -14.71 23.83 24.69
CA ALA A 87 -15.26 24.14 26.02
C ALA A 87 -15.56 22.88 26.87
N PRO A 88 -14.70 21.85 26.91
CA PRO A 88 -15.01 20.63 27.63
C PRO A 88 -14.83 20.78 29.15
N SER A 89 -15.58 19.98 29.90
CA SER A 89 -15.32 19.67 31.31
C SER A 89 -14.84 18.24 31.42
N ILE A 90 -13.71 18.03 32.13
CA ILE A 90 -13.14 16.72 32.42
C ILE A 90 -12.92 16.65 33.93
N SER A 91 -13.59 15.71 34.59
CA SER A 91 -13.35 15.37 35.99
C SER A 91 -12.85 13.92 36.06
N ILE A 92 -11.80 13.70 36.83
CA ILE A 92 -11.25 12.37 37.12
C ILE A 92 -11.18 12.26 38.63
N LEU A 93 -12.07 11.45 39.22
CA LEU A 93 -12.14 11.23 40.65
C LEU A 93 -11.49 9.88 40.98
N LEU A 94 -10.61 9.86 41.99
CA LEU A 94 -10.07 8.65 42.62
C LEU A 94 -10.60 8.59 44.06
N ASN A 95 -11.31 7.53 44.42
CA ASN A 95 -12.01 7.41 45.72
C ASN A 95 -12.89 8.64 46.00
N GLY A 96 -13.64 9.08 44.98
CA GLY A 96 -14.45 10.31 45.01
C GLY A 96 -13.70 11.65 45.10
N THR A 97 -12.35 11.68 45.06
CA THR A 97 -11.55 12.91 45.15
C THR A 97 -10.89 13.25 43.82
N GLU A 98 -10.98 14.51 43.36
CA GLU A 98 -10.41 14.94 42.08
C GLU A 98 -8.90 14.73 42.03
N VAL A 99 -8.42 13.99 41.02
CA VAL A 99 -7.00 13.59 40.90
C VAL A 99 -6.07 14.79 40.81
N SER A 100 -6.48 15.86 40.11
CA SER A 100 -5.72 17.11 40.03
C SER A 100 -5.58 17.87 41.36
N ALA A 101 -6.37 17.53 42.39
CA ALA A 101 -6.30 18.10 43.73
C ALA A 101 -5.56 17.21 44.75
N LEU A 102 -5.19 15.98 44.37
CA LEU A 102 -4.48 15.05 45.26
C LEU A 102 -2.98 15.38 45.34
N SER A 103 -2.47 15.44 46.57
CA SER A 103 -1.04 15.63 46.85
C SER A 103 -0.26 14.34 46.59
N PRO A 104 0.87 14.35 45.84
CA PRO A 104 1.73 13.17 45.66
C PRO A 104 2.24 12.54 46.96
N PHE A 105 2.19 13.28 48.06
CA PHE A 105 2.64 12.88 49.40
C PHE A 105 1.47 12.49 50.34
N THR A 106 0.22 12.61 49.88
CA THR A 106 -0.99 12.36 50.67
C THR A 106 -1.99 11.53 49.86
N ASN A 107 -1.52 10.38 49.37
CA ASN A 107 -2.31 9.47 48.54
C ASN A 107 -3.20 8.56 49.41
N PRO A 108 -4.34 8.08 48.91
CA PRO A 108 -5.10 7.02 49.57
C PRO A 108 -4.31 5.69 49.59
N ASP A 109 -4.54 4.85 50.60
CA ASP A 109 -3.82 3.57 50.76
C ASP A 109 -4.14 2.53 49.66
N MET A 110 -5.31 2.66 49.00
CA MET A 110 -5.76 1.77 47.93
C MET A 110 -6.69 2.49 46.95
N VAL A 111 -6.76 1.97 45.71
CA VAL A 111 -7.79 2.35 44.73
C VAL A 111 -9.07 1.57 45.03
N GLN A 112 -10.14 2.27 45.39
CA GLN A 112 -11.48 1.70 45.60
C GLN A 112 -12.37 1.96 44.38
N ASP A 113 -12.37 3.20 43.88
CA ASP A 113 -12.99 3.58 42.61
C ASP A 113 -12.15 4.59 41.83
N LEU A 114 -12.37 4.63 40.51
CA LEU A 114 -11.92 5.70 39.62
C LEU A 114 -13.07 6.07 38.68
N SER A 115 -13.57 7.29 38.73
CA SER A 115 -14.62 7.76 37.80
C SER A 115 -14.10 8.87 36.90
N ILE A 116 -14.15 8.64 35.58
CA ILE A 116 -13.88 9.67 34.57
C ILE A 116 -15.22 10.19 34.05
N ILE A 117 -15.49 11.47 34.23
CA ILE A 117 -16.72 12.15 33.81
C ILE A 117 -16.35 13.24 32.82
N ILE A 118 -16.90 13.16 31.61
CA ILE A 118 -16.60 14.10 30.51
C ILE A 118 -17.88 14.75 29.99
N ASP A 119 -17.94 16.07 30.03
CA ASP A 119 -18.84 16.83 29.16
C ASP A 119 -18.01 17.44 28.01
N PRO A 120 -18.21 17.02 26.75
CA PRO A 120 -17.56 17.67 25.62
C PRO A 120 -17.94 19.15 25.44
N GLY A 121 -19.11 19.58 25.92
CA GLY A 121 -19.66 20.91 25.62
C GLY A 121 -20.09 21.06 24.15
N PRO A 122 -20.26 22.30 23.65
CA PRO A 122 -20.64 22.57 22.27
C PRO A 122 -19.51 22.30 21.27
N LYS A 123 -19.89 22.03 20.01
CA LYS A 123 -18.96 21.95 18.88
C LYS A 123 -18.69 23.33 18.31
N PHE A 124 -17.43 23.65 18.11
CA PHE A 124 -17.02 24.92 17.54
C PHE A 124 -16.97 24.84 16.01
N SER A 125 -17.20 25.99 15.37
CA SER A 125 -16.97 26.22 13.95
C SER A 125 -15.75 27.12 13.73
N PHE A 126 -15.06 26.99 12.60
CA PHE A 126 -13.98 27.92 12.27
C PHE A 126 -14.55 29.32 12.00
N GLY A 127 -14.00 30.33 12.65
CA GLY A 127 -14.35 31.73 12.47
C GLY A 127 -13.48 32.40 11.41
N ALA A 128 -12.79 33.47 11.80
CA ALA A 128 -11.80 34.15 10.98
C ALA A 128 -10.53 33.31 10.86
N LEU A 129 -10.17 32.96 9.62
CA LEU A 129 -9.00 32.15 9.30
C LEU A 129 -8.01 32.95 8.44
N TYR A 130 -6.77 33.03 8.90
CA TYR A 130 -5.67 33.66 8.17
C TYR A 130 -4.46 32.73 8.19
N LEU A 131 -4.08 32.18 7.03
CA LEU A 131 -2.86 31.41 6.83
C LEU A 131 -2.07 32.07 5.71
N THR A 132 -1.03 32.83 6.06
CA THR A 132 -0.31 33.69 5.09
C THR A 132 1.20 33.79 5.39
N PRO A 133 2.06 34.06 4.40
CA PRO A 133 1.79 33.96 2.96
C PRO A 133 1.72 32.50 2.50
N LEU A 134 1.06 32.26 1.38
CA LEU A 134 1.05 30.98 0.67
C LEU A 134 1.81 31.11 -0.65
N PRO A 135 2.49 30.06 -1.16
CA PRO A 135 3.15 30.12 -2.46
C PRO A 135 2.14 30.27 -3.61
N GLN A 136 2.61 30.75 -4.78
CA GLN A 136 1.75 30.86 -5.96
C GLN A 136 1.25 29.47 -6.41
N GLY A 137 -0.05 29.35 -6.67
CA GLY A 137 -0.68 28.09 -7.08
C GLY A 137 -1.02 27.12 -5.94
N SER A 138 -0.90 27.55 -4.69
CA SER A 138 -1.35 26.78 -3.50
C SER A 138 -2.81 26.32 -3.64
N SER A 139 -3.09 25.08 -3.21
CA SER A 139 -4.45 24.53 -3.26
C SER A 139 -5.16 24.72 -1.92
N PRO A 140 -6.38 25.33 -1.87
CA PRO A 140 -7.06 25.58 -0.62
C PRO A 140 -7.45 24.27 0.09
N ASN A 141 -7.15 24.18 1.38
CA ASN A 141 -7.60 23.06 2.21
C ASN A 141 -9.09 23.26 2.58
N ASN A 142 -9.97 22.55 1.88
CA ASN A 142 -11.43 22.66 2.04
C ASN A 142 -11.97 22.26 3.44
N ALA A 143 -11.17 21.60 4.27
CA ALA A 143 -11.53 21.31 5.67
C ALA A 143 -11.22 22.49 6.60
N PHE A 144 -10.21 23.30 6.27
CA PHE A 144 -9.82 24.52 6.98
C PHE A 144 -10.49 25.75 6.32
N ALA A 145 -11.80 25.88 6.54
CA ALA A 145 -12.60 26.97 5.99
C ALA A 145 -13.63 27.50 7.01
N THR A 146 -13.89 28.80 6.98
CA THR A 146 -14.89 29.47 7.84
C THR A 146 -16.25 28.76 7.77
N GLY A 147 -16.87 28.54 8.92
CA GLY A 147 -18.15 27.83 9.07
C GLY A 147 -18.06 26.30 9.01
N LYS A 148 -16.89 25.70 8.70
CA LYS A 148 -16.67 24.26 8.89
C LYS A 148 -16.47 23.93 10.38
N PRO A 149 -16.70 22.67 10.81
CA PRO A 149 -16.35 22.25 12.17
C PRO A 149 -14.86 22.45 12.46
N ALA A 150 -14.53 23.05 13.60
CA ALA A 150 -13.18 23.46 13.97
C ALA A 150 -12.29 22.30 14.45
N HIS A 151 -12.06 21.31 13.60
CA HIS A 151 -11.15 20.20 13.92
C HIS A 151 -9.70 20.68 13.98
N LEU A 152 -9.03 20.52 15.13
CA LEU A 152 -7.61 20.91 15.29
C LEU A 152 -6.71 20.24 14.24
N SER A 153 -6.98 18.98 13.90
CA SER A 153 -6.29 18.24 12.84
C SER A 153 -6.42 18.86 11.45
N ALA A 154 -7.53 19.56 11.15
CA ALA A 154 -7.71 20.25 9.88
C ALA A 154 -6.85 21.53 9.79
N LEU A 155 -6.71 22.26 10.91
CA LEU A 155 -5.78 23.39 11.03
C LEU A 155 -4.32 22.91 10.90
N GLN A 156 -3.94 21.85 11.63
CA GLN A 156 -2.60 21.26 11.54
C GLN A 156 -2.26 20.83 10.11
N ALA A 157 -3.15 20.07 9.46
CA ALA A 157 -2.97 19.64 8.09
C ALA A 157 -2.88 20.82 7.09
N ALA A 158 -3.60 21.92 7.30
CA ALA A 158 -3.49 23.11 6.46
C ALA A 158 -2.14 23.82 6.62
N VAL A 159 -1.62 23.92 7.85
CA VAL A 159 -0.30 24.51 8.12
C VAL A 159 0.81 23.62 7.57
N GLU A 160 0.75 22.30 7.80
CA GLU A 160 1.72 21.33 7.28
C GLU A 160 1.72 21.31 5.74
N GLN A 161 0.55 21.33 5.09
CA GLN A 161 0.43 21.44 3.64
C GLN A 161 1.09 22.73 3.14
N ALA A 162 0.81 23.88 3.75
CA ALA A 162 1.39 25.16 3.32
C ALA A 162 2.92 25.22 3.50
N LEU A 163 3.45 24.65 4.58
CA LEU A 163 4.90 24.50 4.78
C LEU A 163 5.52 23.57 3.71
N TYR A 164 4.86 22.45 3.41
CA TYR A 164 5.30 21.51 2.38
C TYR A 164 5.22 22.14 0.97
N GLU A 165 4.20 22.93 0.66
CA GLU A 165 4.08 23.68 -0.59
C GLU A 165 5.22 24.71 -0.73
N TRP A 166 5.54 25.46 0.33
CA TRP A 166 6.71 26.34 0.35
C TRP A 166 8.01 25.56 0.13
N GLN A 167 8.22 24.45 0.83
CA GLN A 167 9.40 23.60 0.65
C GLN A 167 9.54 23.06 -0.78
N ASN A 168 8.44 22.72 -1.46
CA ASN A 168 8.46 22.32 -2.87
C ASN A 168 8.71 23.50 -3.83
N ALA A 169 8.47 24.74 -3.40
CA ALA A 169 8.82 25.96 -4.14
C ALA A 169 10.28 26.42 -3.91
N GLY A 170 11.15 25.58 -3.35
CA GLY A 170 12.55 25.92 -3.03
C GLY A 170 12.79 26.39 -1.60
N HIS A 171 11.74 26.70 -0.83
CA HIS A 171 11.86 27.30 0.50
C HIS A 171 12.06 26.23 1.58
N ALA A 172 13.22 25.57 1.55
CA ALA A 172 13.56 24.41 2.38
C ALA A 172 13.50 24.66 3.89
N ARG A 173 13.63 25.92 4.32
CA ARG A 173 13.64 26.36 5.72
C ARG A 173 12.36 27.15 6.09
N ALA A 174 11.25 26.89 5.38
CA ALA A 174 9.95 27.46 5.73
C ALA A 174 9.49 27.00 7.12
N THR A 175 9.02 27.93 7.95
CA THR A 175 8.55 27.70 9.33
C THR A 175 7.31 28.52 9.68
N VAL A 176 6.72 28.27 10.85
CA VAL A 176 5.68 29.13 11.44
C VAL A 176 6.37 30.23 12.25
N ALA A 177 6.24 31.48 11.81
CA ALA A 177 6.80 32.64 12.50
C ALA A 177 5.93 33.11 13.68
N ARG A 178 4.61 33.02 13.54
CA ARG A 178 3.64 33.37 14.57
C ARG A 178 2.36 32.56 14.40
N GLN A 179 1.77 32.15 15.51
CA GLN A 179 0.43 31.59 15.54
C GLN A 179 -0.37 32.21 16.70
N THR A 180 -1.62 32.55 16.42
CA THR A 180 -2.61 32.98 17.40
C THR A 180 -3.88 32.17 17.14
N ILE A 181 -4.30 31.37 18.10
CA ILE A 181 -5.52 30.56 18.03
C ILE A 181 -6.38 30.99 19.21
N SER A 182 -7.64 31.35 18.94
CA SER A 182 -8.58 31.88 19.94
C SER A 182 -9.91 31.14 19.87
N ALA A 183 -10.33 30.54 20.99
CA ALA A 183 -11.64 29.93 21.13
C ALA A 183 -12.61 30.95 21.75
N ASN A 184 -13.53 31.47 20.95
CA ASN A 184 -14.60 32.34 21.41
C ASN A 184 -15.79 31.49 21.89
N HIS A 185 -15.82 31.22 23.19
CA HIS A 185 -16.85 30.41 23.85
C HIS A 185 -18.28 31.00 23.77
N GLN A 186 -18.44 32.32 23.55
CA GLN A 186 -19.76 32.95 23.42
C GLN A 186 -20.39 32.77 22.04
N THR A 187 -19.56 32.57 21.01
CA THR A 187 -20.01 32.43 19.61
C THR A 187 -19.71 31.05 19.01
N GLU A 188 -19.18 30.13 19.82
CA GLU A 188 -18.78 28.77 19.43
C GLU A 188 -17.86 28.78 18.20
N ARG A 189 -16.90 29.72 18.19
CA ARG A 189 -15.96 29.92 17.07
C ARG A 189 -14.51 29.77 17.46
N LEU A 190 -13.74 29.12 16.61
CA LEU A 190 -12.30 29.08 16.68
C LEU A 190 -11.73 29.99 15.58
N ASP A 191 -11.14 31.11 15.99
CA ASP A 191 -10.40 32.00 15.11
C ASP A 191 -8.92 31.57 15.10
N ALA A 192 -8.30 31.53 13.92
CA ALA A 192 -6.91 31.08 13.77
C ALA A 192 -6.14 31.98 12.79
N GLN A 193 -5.08 32.61 13.29
CA GLN A 193 -4.14 33.41 12.52
C GLN A 193 -2.76 32.77 12.61
N VAL A 194 -2.26 32.23 11.49
CA VAL A 194 -0.95 31.61 11.35
C VAL A 194 -0.16 32.38 10.30
N THR A 195 0.97 32.94 10.70
CA THR A 195 1.92 33.61 9.81
C THR A 195 3.13 32.70 9.59
N LEU A 196 3.38 32.38 8.32
CA LEU A 196 4.52 31.59 7.88
C LEU A 196 5.71 32.50 7.54
N GLU A 197 6.91 32.01 7.77
CA GLU A 197 8.15 32.58 7.24
C GLU A 197 8.73 31.59 6.24
N PRO A 198 8.68 31.87 4.92
CA PRO A 198 9.23 30.96 3.91
C PRO A 198 10.75 30.80 4.02
N GLY A 199 11.47 31.82 4.51
CA GLY A 199 12.93 31.85 4.44
C GLY A 199 13.46 31.96 3.00
N PRO A 200 14.76 31.69 2.76
CA PRO A 200 15.38 31.83 1.44
C PRO A 200 14.93 30.73 0.46
N SER A 201 15.00 31.04 -0.84
CA SER A 201 14.78 30.06 -1.92
C SER A 201 16.09 29.33 -2.21
N LEU A 202 16.16 28.07 -1.82
CA LEU A 202 17.39 27.28 -1.77
C LEU A 202 17.44 26.24 -2.90
N ARG A 203 18.66 25.90 -3.33
CA ARG A 203 18.96 24.92 -4.37
C ARG A 203 19.78 23.77 -3.81
N PHE A 204 19.76 22.61 -4.47
CA PHE A 204 20.70 21.55 -4.14
C PHE A 204 22.14 21.98 -4.47
N GLY A 205 23.01 21.95 -3.45
CA GLY A 205 24.44 22.20 -3.55
C GLY A 205 25.21 20.92 -3.87
N THR A 206 26.46 20.84 -3.44
CA THR A 206 27.32 19.67 -3.68
C THR A 206 26.66 18.39 -3.16
N ILE A 207 26.57 17.38 -4.02
CA ILE A 207 25.98 16.07 -3.71
C ILE A 207 27.14 15.08 -3.51
N THR A 208 27.15 14.40 -2.38
CA THR A 208 28.20 13.44 -2.01
C THR A 208 27.61 12.06 -1.73
N ALA A 209 28.39 11.01 -1.99
CA ALA A 209 27.99 9.62 -1.82
C ALA A 209 28.89 8.96 -0.76
N GLN A 210 28.30 8.21 0.18
CA GLN A 210 29.02 7.54 1.26
C GLN A 210 28.46 6.14 1.56
N GLY A 211 29.32 5.21 1.96
CA GLY A 211 28.92 3.86 2.42
C GLY A 211 28.69 2.82 1.31
N GLN A 212 28.99 3.17 0.06
CA GLN A 212 29.25 2.19 -0.99
C GLN A 212 30.61 1.49 -0.73
N SER A 213 30.84 0.37 -1.41
CA SER A 213 32.10 -0.40 -1.33
C SER A 213 32.45 -1.13 -2.62
N ARG A 214 31.45 -1.44 -3.45
CA ARG A 214 31.59 -2.10 -4.75
C ARG A 214 30.93 -1.29 -5.87
N LEU A 215 29.94 -0.46 -5.56
CA LEU A 215 29.34 0.46 -6.54
C LEU A 215 30.20 1.72 -6.64
N SER A 216 30.49 2.19 -7.85
CA SER A 216 31.18 3.48 -8.01
C SER A 216 30.30 4.65 -7.55
N SER A 217 30.94 5.70 -7.03
CA SER A 217 30.22 6.89 -6.55
C SER A 217 29.42 7.56 -7.67
N ASP A 218 29.99 7.66 -8.87
CA ASP A 218 29.33 8.26 -10.03
C ASP A 218 28.06 7.50 -10.40
N ARG A 219 28.11 6.16 -10.40
CA ARG A 219 26.94 5.32 -10.69
C ARG A 219 25.88 5.38 -9.57
N LEU A 220 26.29 5.60 -8.32
CA LEU A 220 25.35 5.90 -7.25
C LEU A 220 24.63 7.24 -7.50
N LEU A 221 25.36 8.28 -7.91
CA LEU A 221 24.79 9.60 -8.23
C LEU A 221 23.90 9.57 -9.47
N GLU A 222 24.26 8.82 -10.52
CA GLU A 222 23.42 8.60 -11.71
C GLU A 222 22.11 7.87 -11.38
N ILE A 223 22.15 6.89 -10.46
CA ILE A 223 20.94 6.21 -9.97
C ILE A 223 20.11 7.14 -9.08
N ALA A 224 20.75 7.93 -8.21
CA ALA A 224 20.07 8.94 -7.40
C ALA A 224 19.31 9.95 -8.27
N GLY A 225 19.96 10.44 -9.33
CA GLY A 225 19.36 11.39 -10.27
C GLY A 225 18.97 12.71 -9.62
N LEU A 226 19.76 13.14 -8.64
CA LEU A 226 19.65 14.43 -7.98
C LEU A 226 20.58 15.41 -8.71
N GLU A 227 20.07 16.55 -9.14
CA GLU A 227 20.78 17.48 -10.02
C GLU A 227 21.24 18.73 -9.26
N LEU A 228 22.55 19.02 -9.33
CA LEU A 228 23.16 20.22 -8.76
C LEU A 228 22.49 21.50 -9.28
N GLY A 229 22.22 22.46 -8.40
CA GLY A 229 21.65 23.76 -8.74
C GLY A 229 20.14 23.77 -9.01
N THR A 230 19.48 22.61 -9.04
CA THR A 230 18.00 22.55 -9.11
C THR A 230 17.37 23.04 -7.80
N PRO A 231 16.18 23.67 -7.83
CA PRO A 231 15.49 24.10 -6.61
C PRO A 231 15.27 22.96 -5.63
N TYR A 232 15.41 23.24 -4.34
CA TYR A 232 15.07 22.27 -3.31
C TYR A 232 13.60 21.88 -3.40
N ALA A 233 13.31 20.58 -3.31
CA ALA A 233 11.97 20.08 -3.11
C ALA A 233 12.01 18.73 -2.37
N PRO A 234 11.22 18.52 -1.31
CA PRO A 234 11.14 17.23 -0.60
C PRO A 234 10.83 16.06 -1.56
N LYS A 235 9.94 16.29 -2.51
CA LYS A 235 9.54 15.33 -3.55
C LYS A 235 10.71 14.85 -4.44
N THR A 236 11.78 15.64 -4.58
CA THR A 236 12.99 15.25 -5.30
C THR A 236 13.88 14.33 -4.45
N ILE A 237 13.93 14.55 -3.14
CA ILE A 237 14.60 13.66 -2.19
C ILE A 237 13.89 12.31 -2.08
N GLU A 238 12.55 12.31 -2.05
CA GLU A 238 11.73 11.08 -2.11
C GLU A 238 12.04 10.27 -3.38
N LYS A 239 11.96 10.89 -4.56
CA LYS A 239 12.33 10.24 -5.83
C LYS A 239 13.75 9.67 -5.83
N THR A 240 14.70 10.40 -5.25
CA THR A 240 16.10 9.95 -5.11
C THR A 240 16.18 8.68 -4.27
N ARG A 241 15.53 8.66 -3.10
CA ARG A 241 15.43 7.49 -2.22
C ARG A 241 14.75 6.32 -2.92
N ASP A 242 13.66 6.57 -3.64
CA ASP A 242 12.92 5.55 -4.40
C ASP A 242 13.76 4.92 -5.50
N ARG A 243 14.50 5.71 -6.30
CA ARG A 243 15.39 5.20 -7.35
C ARG A 243 16.50 4.31 -6.77
N LEU A 244 17.15 4.78 -5.70
CA LEU A 244 18.20 4.02 -5.01
C LEU A 244 17.65 2.72 -4.43
N ASN A 245 16.49 2.74 -3.76
CA ASN A 245 15.83 1.53 -3.26
C ASN A 245 15.42 0.57 -4.40
N ARG A 246 14.83 1.10 -5.48
CA ARG A 246 14.37 0.36 -6.66
C ARG A 246 15.49 -0.35 -7.40
N SER A 247 16.73 0.16 -7.34
CA SER A 247 17.91 -0.56 -7.85
C SER A 247 18.08 -1.95 -7.22
N GLY A 248 17.64 -2.13 -5.97
CA GLY A 248 17.83 -3.35 -5.19
C GLY A 248 19.28 -3.61 -4.76
N ILE A 249 20.20 -2.66 -4.99
CA ILE A 249 21.62 -2.74 -4.62
C ILE A 249 21.81 -2.54 -3.10
N PHE A 250 21.00 -1.66 -2.50
CA PHE A 250 21.13 -1.23 -1.11
C PHE A 250 20.10 -1.90 -0.21
N ARG A 251 20.45 -2.06 1.08
CA ARG A 251 19.53 -2.49 2.15
C ARG A 251 19.04 -1.33 3.03
N SER A 252 19.70 -0.18 2.93
CA SER A 252 19.32 1.06 3.60
C SER A 252 19.86 2.24 2.79
N VAL A 253 19.03 3.27 2.64
CA VAL A 253 19.35 4.52 1.95
C VAL A 253 18.87 5.66 2.82
N ASP A 254 19.78 6.55 3.21
CA ASP A 254 19.48 7.82 3.83
C ASP A 254 20.00 8.97 2.95
N VAL A 255 19.28 10.09 2.95
CA VAL A 255 19.58 11.27 2.12
C VAL A 255 19.52 12.48 3.03
N GLN A 256 20.70 12.92 3.47
CA GLN A 256 20.85 13.98 4.44
C GLN A 256 21.07 15.32 3.76
N ILE A 257 20.37 16.34 4.23
CA ILE A 257 20.48 17.72 3.76
C ILE A 257 21.27 18.48 4.83
N ALA A 258 22.34 19.18 4.44
CA ALA A 258 23.15 19.92 5.38
C ALA A 258 22.37 21.06 6.05
N ASP A 259 22.59 21.29 7.35
CA ASP A 259 21.95 22.40 8.08
C ASP A 259 22.47 23.77 7.66
N LYS A 260 23.75 23.85 7.29
CA LYS A 260 24.37 25.09 6.84
C LYS A 260 24.07 25.37 5.37
N ILE A 261 23.47 26.52 5.11
CA ILE A 261 23.35 27.09 3.77
C ILE A 261 24.75 27.51 3.27
N THR A 262 25.09 27.12 2.05
CA THR A 262 26.32 27.48 1.34
C THR A 262 26.04 28.56 0.29
N SER A 263 27.04 29.38 -0.01
CA SER A 263 26.90 30.50 -0.96
C SER A 263 26.71 30.00 -2.41
N PRO A 264 25.84 30.63 -3.23
CA PRO A 264 24.99 31.77 -2.89
C PRO A 264 23.75 31.41 -2.06
N ASP A 265 23.04 30.33 -2.43
CA ASP A 265 21.79 29.86 -1.79
C ASP A 265 21.64 28.34 -1.96
N GLN A 266 22.58 27.57 -1.41
CA GLN A 266 22.69 26.14 -1.65
C GLN A 266 22.61 25.31 -0.36
N LEU A 267 22.09 24.08 -0.49
CA LEU A 267 22.09 23.05 0.56
C LEU A 267 22.82 21.82 0.03
N ASN A 268 24.01 21.55 0.58
CA ASN A 268 24.75 20.34 0.24
C ASN A 268 23.98 19.09 0.69
N VAL A 269 24.13 18.00 -0.06
CA VAL A 269 23.42 16.73 0.19
C VAL A 269 24.42 15.58 0.34
N THR A 270 24.20 14.72 1.32
CA THR A 270 24.99 13.51 1.55
C THR A 270 24.06 12.29 1.46
N ILE A 271 24.27 11.48 0.42
CA ILE A 271 23.56 10.22 0.21
C ILE A 271 24.37 9.12 0.91
N MET A 272 23.86 8.64 2.03
CA MET A 272 24.46 7.53 2.79
C MET A 272 23.74 6.23 2.45
N VAL A 273 24.50 5.23 2.02
CA VAL A 273 23.96 3.91 1.68
C VAL A 273 24.62 2.80 2.49
N ARG A 274 23.94 1.66 2.59
CA ARG A 274 24.61 0.38 2.87
C ARG A 274 24.21 -0.60 1.79
N GLU A 275 25.19 -1.12 1.06
CA GLU A 275 24.94 -2.17 0.08
C GLU A 275 24.37 -3.44 0.75
N ALA A 276 23.49 -4.13 0.02
CA ALA A 276 22.98 -5.44 0.37
C ALA A 276 24.05 -6.53 0.16
N LYS A 277 23.75 -7.78 0.56
CA LYS A 277 24.58 -8.92 0.18
C LYS A 277 24.56 -9.08 -1.35
N PRO A 278 25.73 -9.29 -1.99
CA PRO A 278 25.83 -9.27 -3.45
C PRO A 278 25.04 -10.44 -4.06
N ARG A 279 25.07 -11.60 -3.41
CA ARG A 279 24.41 -12.83 -3.89
C ARG A 279 23.15 -13.10 -3.09
N HIS A 280 22.10 -13.52 -3.79
CA HIS A 280 20.88 -14.09 -3.23
C HIS A 280 20.63 -15.44 -3.91
N PHE A 281 20.11 -16.38 -3.14
CA PHE A 281 19.73 -17.72 -3.57
C PHE A 281 18.33 -17.97 -3.02
N GLY A 282 17.47 -18.59 -3.82
CA GLY A 282 16.13 -19.01 -3.44
C GLY A 282 15.84 -20.38 -4.02
N PHE A 283 15.07 -21.18 -3.30
CA PHE A 283 14.59 -22.48 -3.74
C PHE A 283 13.13 -22.62 -3.32
N GLY A 284 12.29 -23.20 -4.17
CA GLY A 284 10.87 -23.37 -3.92
C GLY A 284 10.38 -24.71 -4.43
N ALA A 285 9.39 -25.26 -3.74
CA ALA A 285 8.64 -26.45 -4.15
C ALA A 285 7.15 -26.18 -3.95
N GLU A 286 6.33 -26.51 -4.93
CA GLU A 286 4.88 -26.37 -4.91
C GLU A 286 4.24 -27.66 -5.44
N VAL A 287 3.10 -28.07 -4.88
CA VAL A 287 2.41 -29.31 -5.26
C VAL A 287 0.95 -28.99 -5.58
N GLY A 288 0.54 -29.26 -6.82
CA GLY A 288 -0.82 -29.11 -7.33
C GLY A 288 -1.45 -30.45 -7.72
N GLY A 289 -2.78 -30.54 -7.66
CA GLY A 289 -3.52 -31.77 -7.97
C GLY A 289 -3.59 -32.13 -9.46
N ILE A 290 -3.24 -31.20 -10.35
CA ILE A 290 -3.24 -31.39 -11.82
C ILE A 290 -1.79 -31.35 -12.31
N ASP A 291 -1.06 -30.29 -11.94
CA ASP A 291 0.28 -29.95 -12.43
C ASP A 291 1.42 -30.63 -11.64
N GLY A 292 1.08 -31.54 -10.71
CA GLY A 292 2.05 -32.32 -9.94
C GLY A 292 2.97 -31.47 -9.07
N LEU A 293 4.26 -31.82 -9.04
CA LEU A 293 5.31 -31.09 -8.33
C LEU A 293 5.99 -30.07 -9.27
N LEU A 294 5.99 -28.81 -8.84
CA LEU A 294 6.84 -27.73 -9.36
C LEU A 294 8.06 -27.57 -8.46
N LEU A 295 9.25 -27.61 -9.04
CA LEU A 295 10.51 -27.22 -8.38
C LEU A 295 11.05 -25.95 -9.02
N SER A 296 11.52 -25.01 -8.20
CA SER A 296 12.09 -23.73 -8.66
C SER A 296 13.40 -23.38 -7.95
N GLY A 297 14.30 -22.75 -8.68
CA GLY A 297 15.58 -22.24 -8.19
C GLY A 297 15.83 -20.82 -8.69
N ASN A 298 16.31 -19.97 -7.80
CA ASN A 298 16.76 -18.62 -8.11
C ASN A 298 18.21 -18.42 -7.66
N TRP A 299 18.99 -17.78 -8.52
CA TRP A 299 20.21 -17.09 -8.13
C TRP A 299 20.20 -15.66 -8.65
N MET A 300 20.75 -14.73 -7.88
CA MET A 300 20.94 -13.34 -8.31
C MET A 300 22.27 -12.79 -7.80
N HIS A 301 23.00 -12.11 -8.68
CA HIS A 301 24.14 -11.27 -8.35
C HIS A 301 23.79 -9.79 -8.55
N ARG A 302 23.83 -9.02 -7.46
CA ARG A 302 23.74 -7.56 -7.45
C ARG A 302 25.11 -6.94 -7.73
N ASN A 303 25.09 -5.81 -8.42
CA ASN A 303 26.25 -5.02 -8.80
C ASN A 303 27.36 -5.88 -9.43
N LEU A 304 27.05 -6.61 -10.51
CA LEU A 304 27.95 -7.61 -11.10
C LEU A 304 29.27 -6.99 -11.62
N PHE A 305 29.21 -5.80 -12.22
CA PHE A 305 30.37 -5.12 -12.84
C PHE A 305 30.72 -3.77 -12.18
N GLY A 306 30.16 -3.47 -11.00
CA GLY A 306 30.43 -2.22 -10.28
C GLY A 306 29.60 -1.01 -10.71
N GLY A 307 28.72 -1.14 -11.70
CA GLY A 307 27.85 -0.08 -12.23
C GLY A 307 26.37 -0.19 -11.84
N GLY A 308 26.04 -1.10 -10.91
CA GLY A 308 24.69 -1.30 -10.38
C GLY A 308 23.88 -2.40 -11.07
N GLU A 309 24.54 -3.19 -11.91
CA GLU A 309 23.94 -4.25 -12.71
C GLU A 309 23.37 -5.38 -11.83
N ARG A 310 22.22 -5.93 -12.20
CA ARG A 310 21.68 -7.15 -11.59
C ARG A 310 21.65 -8.26 -12.63
N PHE A 311 22.42 -9.32 -12.38
CA PHE A 311 22.29 -10.56 -13.12
C PHE A 311 21.47 -11.56 -12.31
N LYS A 312 20.50 -12.23 -12.93
CA LYS A 312 19.58 -13.16 -12.29
C LYS A 312 19.42 -14.38 -13.18
N VAL A 313 19.42 -15.54 -12.55
CA VAL A 313 19.16 -16.86 -13.13
C VAL A 313 17.97 -17.43 -12.40
N ASP A 314 16.86 -17.64 -13.11
CA ASP A 314 15.71 -18.39 -12.62
C ASP A 314 15.62 -19.70 -13.39
N THR A 315 15.26 -20.77 -12.69
CA THR A 315 14.96 -22.05 -13.32
C THR A 315 13.78 -22.70 -12.64
N SER A 316 12.98 -23.44 -13.41
CA SER A 316 11.90 -24.25 -12.88
C SER A 316 11.70 -25.53 -13.69
N LEU A 317 11.29 -26.58 -13.00
CA LEU A 317 10.77 -27.82 -13.59
C LEU A 317 9.35 -28.00 -13.07
N ALA A 318 8.37 -28.16 -13.96
CA ALA A 318 6.96 -28.36 -13.61
C ALA A 318 6.47 -29.75 -14.04
N ASN A 319 5.22 -30.09 -13.73
CA ASN A 319 4.56 -31.32 -14.15
C ASN A 319 5.19 -32.63 -13.63
N ILE A 320 6.11 -32.56 -12.66
CA ILE A 320 6.81 -33.73 -12.13
C ILE A 320 5.79 -34.60 -11.38
N GLY A 321 5.44 -35.75 -11.96
CA GLY A 321 4.40 -36.63 -11.42
C GLY A 321 2.99 -36.04 -11.48
N GLY A 322 2.75 -35.04 -12.35
CA GLY A 322 1.43 -34.50 -12.63
C GLY A 322 0.60 -35.42 -13.55
N THR A 323 -0.61 -34.98 -13.87
CA THR A 323 -1.49 -35.67 -14.85
C THR A 323 -1.28 -35.18 -16.30
N SER A 324 -0.43 -34.18 -16.52
CA SER A 324 -0.03 -33.69 -17.83
C SER A 324 1.03 -34.59 -18.50
N HIS A 325 1.24 -34.38 -19.80
CA HIS A 325 2.06 -35.24 -20.63
C HIS A 325 3.51 -34.72 -20.69
N GLY A 326 4.33 -35.01 -19.68
CA GLY A 326 5.77 -34.69 -19.69
C GLY A 326 6.23 -33.78 -18.57
N ILE A 327 7.50 -33.34 -18.63
CA ILE A 327 8.12 -32.44 -17.64
C ILE A 327 8.51 -31.13 -18.34
N ASP A 328 7.83 -30.04 -17.99
CA ASP A 328 8.15 -28.72 -18.53
C ASP A 328 9.40 -28.15 -17.85
N GLY A 329 10.24 -27.46 -18.63
CA GLY A 329 11.49 -26.90 -18.17
C GLY A 329 11.65 -25.43 -18.56
N ARG A 330 12.14 -24.61 -17.64
CA ARG A 330 12.42 -23.18 -17.89
C ARG A 330 13.79 -22.78 -17.34
N LEU A 331 14.47 -21.93 -18.09
CA LEU A 331 15.69 -21.23 -17.70
C LEU A 331 15.61 -19.77 -18.17
N ASP A 332 15.54 -18.82 -17.26
CA ASP A 332 15.62 -17.39 -17.55
C ASP A 332 16.95 -16.82 -17.05
N LEU A 333 17.75 -16.30 -17.98
CA LEU A 333 18.88 -15.43 -17.68
C LEU A 333 18.43 -13.98 -17.91
N SER A 334 18.61 -13.11 -16.92
CA SER A 334 18.28 -11.68 -17.07
C SER A 334 19.37 -10.79 -16.49
N PHE A 335 19.65 -9.70 -17.21
CA PHE A 335 20.61 -8.66 -16.87
C PHE A 335 19.88 -7.31 -16.92
N SER A 336 19.81 -6.62 -15.79
CA SER A 336 19.21 -5.28 -15.67
C SER A 336 20.29 -4.27 -15.26
N ARG A 337 20.34 -3.11 -15.91
CA ARG A 337 21.22 -1.99 -15.52
C ARG A 337 20.39 -0.72 -15.31
N PRO A 338 20.20 -0.26 -14.05
CA PRO A 338 19.46 0.96 -13.75
C PRO A 338 20.20 2.19 -14.27
N ALA A 339 19.50 3.31 -14.42
CA ALA A 339 20.07 4.59 -14.84
C ALA A 339 20.96 4.47 -16.10
N THR A 340 20.43 3.91 -17.19
CA THR A 340 21.20 3.73 -18.44
C THR A 340 21.17 4.97 -19.32
N PHE A 341 19.99 5.58 -19.51
CA PHE A 341 19.83 6.87 -20.23
C PHE A 341 19.27 7.99 -19.36
N SER A 342 18.57 7.64 -18.28
CA SER A 342 18.07 8.56 -17.27
C SER A 342 17.88 7.78 -15.97
N PRO A 343 17.86 8.42 -14.79
CA PRO A 343 17.72 7.75 -13.48
C PRO A 343 16.50 6.81 -13.37
N ASP A 344 15.43 7.09 -14.14
CA ASP A 344 14.21 6.29 -14.18
C ASP A 344 14.11 5.29 -15.36
N THR A 345 15.17 5.12 -16.17
CA THR A 345 15.22 4.18 -17.30
C THR A 345 16.32 3.14 -17.10
N SER A 346 15.93 1.87 -17.02
CA SER A 346 16.83 0.71 -16.96
C SER A 346 16.98 0.06 -18.32
N LEU A 347 18.18 -0.44 -18.63
CA LEU A 347 18.42 -1.42 -19.69
C LEU A 347 18.03 -2.81 -19.16
N GLU A 348 17.37 -3.61 -19.99
CA GLU A 348 17.01 -4.99 -19.72
C GLU A 348 17.52 -5.87 -20.87
N VAL A 349 18.22 -6.96 -20.55
CA VAL A 349 18.66 -7.98 -21.50
C VAL A 349 18.26 -9.34 -20.94
N THR A 350 17.58 -10.18 -21.74
CA THR A 350 17.09 -11.48 -21.31
C THR A 350 17.42 -12.56 -22.32
N LEU A 351 17.82 -13.75 -21.85
CA LEU A 351 17.86 -14.97 -22.63
C LEU A 351 17.01 -16.02 -21.90
N LYS A 352 15.94 -16.49 -22.53
CA LYS A 352 15.01 -17.46 -21.96
C LYS A 352 15.04 -18.74 -22.78
N GLY A 353 15.15 -19.88 -22.12
CA GLY A 353 14.92 -21.21 -22.67
C GLY A 353 13.66 -21.82 -22.06
N LYS A 354 12.77 -22.36 -22.89
CA LYS A 354 11.56 -23.07 -22.46
C LYS A 354 11.44 -24.40 -23.19
N HIS A 355 11.13 -25.45 -22.45
CA HIS A 355 10.64 -26.73 -22.97
C HIS A 355 9.25 -26.97 -22.38
N GLU A 356 8.32 -27.43 -23.21
CA GLU A 356 6.96 -27.79 -22.79
C GLU A 356 6.50 -29.00 -23.58
N GLU A 357 5.78 -29.90 -22.92
CA GLU A 357 5.24 -31.13 -23.49
C GLU A 357 3.74 -31.24 -23.18
N ALA A 358 2.95 -31.48 -24.24
CA ALA A 358 1.50 -31.54 -24.22
C ALA A 358 1.01 -32.82 -24.92
N ALA A 359 -0.30 -33.07 -24.89
CA ALA A 359 -0.87 -34.32 -25.40
C ALA A 359 -0.68 -34.51 -26.92
N ASP A 360 -0.64 -33.41 -27.69
CA ASP A 360 -0.59 -33.40 -29.15
C ASP A 360 0.66 -32.72 -29.75
N TYR A 361 1.47 -32.05 -28.92
CA TYR A 361 2.72 -31.41 -29.33
C TYR A 361 3.77 -31.35 -28.22
N ALA A 362 5.03 -31.14 -28.60
CA ALA A 362 6.11 -30.72 -27.70
C ALA A 362 6.91 -29.60 -28.37
N PHE A 363 7.38 -28.61 -27.61
CA PHE A 363 8.25 -27.58 -28.17
C PHE A 363 9.46 -27.22 -27.32
N ASN A 364 10.45 -26.64 -27.99
CA ASN A 364 11.60 -25.98 -27.39
C ASN A 364 11.65 -24.55 -27.94
N GLN A 365 11.73 -23.56 -27.06
CA GLN A 365 11.79 -22.15 -27.42
C GLN A 365 13.04 -21.49 -26.82
N THR A 366 13.68 -20.63 -27.62
CA THR A 366 14.68 -19.66 -27.18
C THR A 366 14.20 -18.25 -27.49
N ASP A 367 14.21 -17.37 -26.50
CA ASP A 367 13.83 -15.95 -26.60
C ASP A 367 14.98 -15.06 -26.11
N LEU A 368 15.62 -14.36 -27.05
CA LEU A 368 16.65 -13.36 -26.76
C LEU A 368 16.05 -11.95 -26.88
N GLY A 369 15.95 -11.24 -25.76
CA GLY A 369 15.37 -9.90 -25.66
C GLY A 369 16.38 -8.83 -25.24
N VAL A 370 16.32 -7.66 -25.87
CA VAL A 370 17.04 -6.43 -25.46
C VAL A 370 16.05 -5.27 -25.43
N GLY A 371 15.98 -4.54 -24.31
CA GLY A 371 14.95 -3.52 -24.12
C GLY A 371 15.24 -2.50 -23.03
N PHE A 372 14.27 -1.62 -22.83
CA PHE A 372 14.33 -0.56 -21.82
C PHE A 372 13.05 -0.51 -21.02
N LYS A 373 13.19 -0.47 -19.68
CA LYS A 373 12.09 -0.29 -18.74
C LYS A 373 12.16 1.10 -18.12
N ARG A 374 11.08 1.86 -18.23
CA ARG A 374 10.98 3.23 -17.69
C ARG A 374 9.89 3.34 -16.63
N VAL A 375 10.21 3.96 -15.50
CA VAL A 375 9.23 4.37 -14.49
C VAL A 375 8.85 5.83 -14.73
N PHE A 376 7.56 6.13 -14.90
CA PHE A 376 7.09 7.50 -15.12
C PHE A 376 6.72 8.19 -13.80
N ASN A 377 6.17 7.45 -12.85
CA ASN A 377 5.84 7.88 -11.48
C ASN A 377 5.66 6.63 -10.59
N ALA A 378 5.26 6.81 -9.32
CA ALA A 378 5.08 5.72 -8.36
C ALA A 378 4.05 4.65 -8.81
N ASN A 379 3.10 5.02 -9.67
CA ASN A 379 1.99 4.17 -10.11
C ASN A 379 2.07 3.75 -11.57
N SER A 380 2.97 4.29 -12.41
CA SER A 380 3.05 3.87 -13.82
C SER A 380 4.47 3.69 -14.37
N SER A 381 4.59 2.68 -15.22
CA SER A 381 5.82 2.29 -15.90
C SER A 381 5.50 1.73 -17.28
N GLY A 382 6.45 1.81 -18.20
CA GLY A 382 6.38 1.14 -19.49
C GLY A 382 7.67 0.40 -19.79
N GLN A 383 7.60 -0.54 -20.73
CA GLN A 383 8.77 -1.28 -21.21
C GLN A 383 8.65 -1.47 -22.73
N ILE A 384 9.77 -1.38 -23.44
CA ILE A 384 9.88 -1.78 -24.83
C ILE A 384 11.05 -2.75 -24.96
N THR A 385 10.84 -3.89 -25.61
CA THR A 385 11.86 -4.92 -25.80
C THR A 385 11.84 -5.38 -27.24
N LEU A 386 13.00 -5.53 -27.88
CA LEU A 386 13.13 -6.24 -29.15
C LEU A 386 13.56 -7.67 -28.83
N ASN A 387 12.76 -8.63 -29.27
CA ASN A 387 12.96 -10.05 -29.04
C ASN A 387 13.22 -10.77 -30.36
N GLN A 388 14.15 -11.72 -30.34
CA GLN A 388 14.33 -12.72 -31.39
C GLN A 388 13.93 -14.08 -30.81
N ILE A 389 12.91 -14.69 -31.40
CA ILE A 389 12.28 -15.91 -30.90
C ILE A 389 12.49 -17.03 -31.91
N ASP A 390 13.00 -18.16 -31.42
CA ASP A 390 13.17 -19.42 -32.12
C ASP A 390 12.35 -20.50 -31.42
N THR A 391 11.33 -21.05 -32.09
CA THR A 391 10.49 -22.13 -31.54
C THR A 391 10.57 -23.36 -32.44
N TRP A 392 10.94 -24.50 -31.88
CA TRP A 392 10.97 -25.81 -32.55
C TRP A 392 9.82 -26.66 -32.02
N VAL A 393 8.78 -26.87 -32.82
CA VAL A 393 7.58 -27.63 -32.46
C VAL A 393 7.59 -29.00 -33.14
N LYS A 394 7.28 -30.04 -32.39
CA LYS A 394 7.04 -31.41 -32.88
C LYS A 394 5.58 -31.75 -32.59
N GLU A 395 4.84 -32.13 -33.63
CA GLU A 395 3.43 -32.51 -33.57
C GLU A 395 3.24 -33.91 -34.20
N LEU A 396 2.01 -34.43 -34.16
CA LEU A 396 1.60 -35.59 -34.97
C LEU A 396 1.71 -35.34 -36.48
N SER A 397 1.56 -34.08 -36.91
CA SER A 397 1.61 -33.63 -38.30
C SER A 397 3.03 -33.61 -38.89
N GLY A 398 4.06 -33.53 -38.04
CA GLY A 398 5.45 -33.37 -38.43
C GLY A 398 6.23 -32.47 -37.47
N ARG A 399 7.25 -31.78 -38.00
CA ARG A 399 8.07 -30.82 -37.26
C ARG A 399 8.06 -29.47 -37.94
N THR A 400 7.71 -28.43 -37.19
CA THR A 400 7.65 -27.05 -37.66
C THR A 400 8.62 -26.20 -36.84
N ASN A 401 9.41 -25.38 -37.53
CA ASN A 401 10.30 -24.41 -36.88
C ASN A 401 9.76 -23.00 -37.18
N TYR A 402 9.43 -22.26 -36.13
CA TYR A 402 9.03 -20.86 -36.20
C TYR A 402 10.22 -19.98 -35.81
N ARG A 403 10.44 -18.92 -36.58
CA ARG A 403 11.40 -17.86 -36.25
C ARG A 403 10.75 -16.52 -36.53
N HIS A 404 10.74 -15.65 -35.53
CA HIS A 404 10.19 -14.30 -35.66
C HIS A 404 10.94 -13.30 -34.78
N TRP A 405 10.90 -12.06 -35.23
CA TRP A 405 11.22 -10.91 -34.38
C TRP A 405 9.93 -10.38 -33.77
N ALA A 406 9.98 -9.91 -32.53
CA ALA A 406 8.84 -9.32 -31.84
C ALA A 406 9.26 -8.04 -31.12
N LEU A 407 8.37 -7.05 -31.05
CA LEU A 407 8.61 -5.80 -30.34
C LEU A 407 7.54 -5.57 -29.25
N PRO A 408 7.53 -6.32 -28.13
CA PRO A 408 6.63 -6.05 -27.02
C PRO A 408 6.76 -4.61 -26.49
N ILE A 409 5.66 -3.87 -26.53
CA ILE A 409 5.47 -2.55 -25.92
C ILE A 409 4.45 -2.72 -24.79
N GLU A 410 4.93 -2.62 -23.56
CA GLU A 410 4.17 -2.82 -22.32
C GLU A 410 3.90 -1.48 -21.62
N ALA A 411 2.69 -1.31 -21.12
CA ALA A 411 2.29 -0.18 -20.27
C ALA A 411 1.55 -0.71 -19.02
N ASN A 412 1.94 -0.20 -17.85
CA ASN A 412 1.34 -0.55 -16.56
C ASN A 412 0.89 0.70 -15.80
N LEU A 413 -0.28 0.62 -15.20
CA LEU A 413 -0.81 1.55 -14.20
C LEU A 413 -1.28 0.75 -12.98
N ASP A 414 -0.58 0.87 -11.86
CA ASP A 414 -0.88 0.20 -10.60
C ASP A 414 -1.16 1.23 -9.50
N ARG A 415 -2.46 1.41 -9.19
CA ARG A 415 -2.99 2.28 -8.14
C ARG A 415 -3.66 1.47 -7.02
N ARG A 416 -3.32 0.20 -6.87
CA ARG A 416 -3.78 -0.62 -5.72
C ARG A 416 -3.11 -0.12 -4.45
N ASP A 417 -3.85 -0.15 -3.34
CA ASP A 417 -3.31 0.13 -2.01
C ASP A 417 -2.23 -0.86 -1.58
N ASN A 418 -2.42 -2.14 -1.88
CA ASN A 418 -1.45 -3.20 -1.67
C ASN A 418 -1.43 -4.14 -2.90
N ARG A 419 -0.22 -4.53 -3.34
CA ARG A 419 -0.05 -5.39 -4.53
C ARG A 419 -0.38 -6.86 -4.29
N LEU A 420 -0.26 -7.32 -3.04
CA LEU A 420 -0.44 -8.72 -2.63
C LEU A 420 -1.87 -8.99 -2.17
N ASP A 421 -2.44 -8.10 -1.34
CA ASP A 421 -3.83 -8.13 -0.89
C ASP A 421 -4.51 -6.77 -1.10
N ALA A 422 -4.98 -6.52 -2.33
CA ALA A 422 -5.59 -5.25 -2.71
C ALA A 422 -7.02 -5.13 -2.16
N ARG A 423 -7.30 -4.07 -1.40
CA ARG A 423 -8.65 -3.74 -0.91
C ARG A 423 -9.28 -2.61 -1.70
N ASN A 424 -8.48 -1.65 -2.16
CA ASN A 424 -8.90 -0.50 -2.94
C ASN A 424 -8.00 -0.22 -4.14
N GLY A 425 -8.56 0.55 -5.06
CA GLY A 425 -7.86 1.04 -6.24
C GLY A 425 -7.94 0.04 -7.39
N GLY A 426 -6.94 0.05 -8.27
CA GLY A 426 -6.97 -0.77 -9.46
C GLY A 426 -5.64 -0.89 -10.18
N TYR A 427 -5.58 -1.86 -11.07
CA TYR A 427 -4.45 -2.18 -11.92
C TYR A 427 -4.91 -2.24 -13.37
N LEU A 428 -4.10 -1.73 -14.29
CA LEU A 428 -4.24 -1.92 -15.73
C LEU A 428 -2.86 -2.22 -16.31
N GLY A 429 -2.68 -3.43 -16.82
CA GLY A 429 -1.56 -3.80 -17.69
C GLY A 429 -2.06 -3.94 -19.13
N ALA A 430 -1.26 -3.50 -20.10
CA ALA A 430 -1.50 -3.74 -21.52
C ALA A 430 -0.17 -3.99 -22.23
N VAL A 431 -0.16 -4.92 -23.19
CA VAL A 431 0.99 -5.22 -24.04
C VAL A 431 0.54 -5.24 -25.50
N VAL A 432 1.26 -4.54 -26.36
CA VAL A 432 1.10 -4.62 -27.81
C VAL A 432 2.42 -5.10 -28.40
N THR A 433 2.37 -6.21 -29.13
CA THR A 433 3.54 -6.90 -29.70
C THR A 433 3.35 -7.05 -31.20
N PRO A 434 3.82 -6.09 -32.02
CA PRO A 434 4.09 -6.33 -33.42
C PRO A 434 5.14 -7.43 -33.55
N PHE A 435 4.96 -8.34 -34.50
CA PHE A 435 5.90 -9.42 -34.79
C PHE A 435 6.02 -9.68 -36.29
N TRP A 436 7.22 -10.11 -36.68
CA TRP A 436 7.61 -10.35 -38.07
C TRP A 436 8.27 -11.71 -38.18
N GLY A 437 7.51 -12.69 -38.67
CA GLY A 437 7.97 -14.04 -38.90
C GLY A 437 8.63 -14.25 -40.27
N GLY A 438 9.37 -15.33 -40.37
CA GLY A 438 9.89 -15.86 -41.63
C GLY A 438 9.70 -17.37 -41.71
N GLY A 439 9.61 -17.91 -42.93
CA GLY A 439 9.35 -19.33 -43.16
C GLY A 439 7.91 -19.69 -42.78
N ALA A 440 7.74 -20.54 -41.75
CA ALA A 440 6.43 -20.97 -41.27
C ALA A 440 5.74 -19.97 -40.32
N ALA A 441 6.45 -18.95 -39.84
CA ALA A 441 5.88 -17.91 -38.99
C ALA A 441 5.32 -16.75 -39.83
N GLY A 442 4.05 -16.43 -39.62
CA GLY A 442 3.39 -15.24 -40.15
C GLY A 442 3.89 -13.94 -39.51
N SER A 443 3.31 -12.81 -39.92
CA SER A 443 3.58 -11.49 -39.34
C SER A 443 2.27 -10.86 -38.87
N GLY A 444 2.30 -10.09 -37.80
CA GLY A 444 1.08 -9.56 -37.23
C GLY A 444 1.29 -8.68 -36.00
N VAL A 445 0.22 -8.49 -35.24
CA VAL A 445 0.21 -7.79 -33.95
C VAL A 445 -0.60 -8.60 -32.96
N VAL A 446 0.00 -8.95 -31.82
CA VAL A 446 -0.70 -9.48 -30.65
C VAL A 446 -0.94 -8.33 -29.69
N ALA A 447 -2.17 -8.12 -29.24
CA ALA A 447 -2.49 -7.19 -28.15
C ALA A 447 -3.16 -7.94 -27.00
N THR A 448 -2.74 -7.65 -25.76
CA THR A 448 -3.31 -8.21 -24.54
C THR A 448 -3.52 -7.12 -23.49
N TYR A 449 -4.49 -7.33 -22.60
CA TYR A 449 -4.75 -6.43 -21.48
C TYR A 449 -5.28 -7.19 -20.25
N ASP A 450 -4.99 -6.64 -19.07
CA ASP A 450 -5.49 -7.10 -17.77
C ASP A 450 -5.87 -5.87 -16.94
N GLY A 451 -7.16 -5.69 -16.70
CA GLY A 451 -7.74 -4.67 -15.84
C GLY A 451 -8.31 -5.28 -14.56
N ARG A 452 -8.01 -4.69 -13.40
CA ARG A 452 -8.51 -5.10 -12.09
C ARG A 452 -8.95 -3.88 -11.30
N ILE A 453 -10.08 -3.98 -10.61
CA ILE A 453 -10.55 -2.94 -9.68
C ILE A 453 -11.01 -3.59 -8.37
N TYR A 454 -10.70 -2.94 -7.26
CA TYR A 454 -10.97 -3.40 -5.90
C TYR A 454 -11.69 -2.31 -5.13
N LYS A 455 -12.70 -2.69 -4.34
CA LYS A 455 -13.41 -1.78 -3.46
C LYS A 455 -13.75 -2.41 -2.11
N GLY A 456 -13.09 -1.91 -1.07
CA GLY A 456 -13.40 -2.20 0.32
C GLY A 456 -14.72 -1.56 0.76
N LEU A 457 -15.50 -2.32 1.53
CA LEU A 457 -16.81 -1.96 2.07
C LEU A 457 -16.89 -2.30 3.57
N GLY A 458 -17.77 -1.59 4.28
CA GLY A 458 -17.97 -1.79 5.72
C GLY A 458 -16.91 -1.10 6.60
N ARG A 459 -17.00 -1.30 7.91
CA ARG A 459 -16.00 -0.78 8.85
C ARG A 459 -14.73 -1.62 8.74
N LYS A 460 -13.57 -0.96 8.59
CA LYS A 460 -12.26 -1.60 8.33
C LYS A 460 -12.19 -2.40 7.03
N GLU A 461 -13.08 -2.15 6.06
CA GLU A 461 -13.00 -2.77 4.73
C GLU A 461 -13.08 -4.30 4.75
N SER A 462 -13.86 -4.86 5.67
CA SER A 462 -13.95 -6.30 5.93
C SER A 462 -14.62 -7.11 4.80
N VAL A 463 -15.19 -6.43 3.82
CA VAL A 463 -15.68 -7.02 2.57
C VAL A 463 -15.06 -6.28 1.41
N VAL A 464 -14.39 -7.00 0.50
CA VAL A 464 -13.81 -6.42 -0.72
C VAL A 464 -14.53 -6.97 -1.93
N LEU A 465 -15.14 -6.08 -2.72
CA LEU A 465 -15.61 -6.42 -4.06
C LEU A 465 -14.44 -6.24 -5.04
N ALA A 466 -14.18 -7.27 -5.84
CA ALA A 466 -13.17 -7.23 -6.88
C ALA A 466 -13.77 -7.58 -8.24
N ALA A 467 -13.36 -6.86 -9.28
CA ALA A 467 -13.69 -7.18 -10.67
C ALA A 467 -12.41 -7.24 -11.49
N ARG A 468 -12.32 -8.24 -12.38
CA ARG A 468 -11.21 -8.42 -13.33
C ARG A 468 -11.76 -8.60 -14.74
N LEU A 469 -11.17 -7.91 -15.70
CA LEU A 469 -11.40 -8.10 -17.11
C LEU A 469 -10.03 -8.30 -17.78
N GLN A 470 -9.86 -9.40 -18.48
CA GLN A 470 -8.64 -9.68 -19.25
C GLN A 470 -9.02 -10.18 -20.64
N GLY A 471 -8.14 -9.97 -21.60
CA GLY A 471 -8.36 -10.47 -22.95
C GLY A 471 -7.17 -10.22 -23.85
N GLY A 472 -7.30 -10.69 -25.07
CA GLY A 472 -6.29 -10.53 -26.10
C GLY A 472 -6.83 -10.83 -27.47
N THR A 473 -6.12 -10.34 -28.48
CA THR A 473 -6.47 -10.51 -29.89
C THR A 473 -5.22 -10.41 -30.78
N ILE A 474 -5.26 -11.09 -31.92
CA ILE A 474 -4.19 -11.18 -32.90
C ILE A 474 -4.73 -10.66 -34.24
N TRP A 475 -3.95 -9.83 -34.92
CA TRP A 475 -4.27 -9.30 -36.24
C TRP A 475 -3.11 -9.52 -37.23
N GLY A 476 -3.42 -9.61 -38.52
CA GLY A 476 -2.44 -9.64 -39.62
C GLY A 476 -1.96 -11.03 -40.06
N THR A 477 -2.29 -12.07 -39.29
CA THR A 477 -1.93 -13.47 -39.52
C THR A 477 -3.18 -14.36 -39.40
N ASP A 478 -3.15 -15.53 -40.02
CA ASP A 478 -4.18 -16.57 -39.82
C ASP A 478 -3.77 -17.56 -38.71
N LEU A 479 -4.68 -18.45 -38.35
CA LEU A 479 -4.50 -19.42 -37.26
C LEU A 479 -3.35 -20.41 -37.50
N GLU A 480 -3.03 -20.70 -38.77
CA GLU A 480 -2.04 -21.71 -39.16
C GLU A 480 -0.62 -21.13 -39.23
N SER A 481 -0.49 -19.86 -39.63
CA SER A 481 0.78 -19.13 -39.65
C SER A 481 1.11 -18.39 -38.35
N THR A 482 0.15 -18.24 -37.42
CA THR A 482 0.44 -17.70 -36.08
C THR A 482 1.30 -18.69 -35.29
N PRO A 483 2.45 -18.28 -34.71
CA PRO A 483 3.18 -19.11 -33.74
C PRO A 483 2.27 -19.54 -32.58
N ARG A 484 2.23 -20.84 -32.27
CA ARG A 484 1.28 -21.40 -31.26
C ARG A 484 1.38 -20.73 -29.90
N ASP A 485 2.55 -20.24 -29.51
CA ASP A 485 2.79 -19.52 -28.25
C ASP A 485 2.11 -18.14 -28.16
N TYR A 486 1.57 -17.64 -29.27
CA TYR A 486 0.72 -16.43 -29.30
C TYR A 486 -0.78 -16.75 -29.30
N LEU A 487 -1.19 -17.99 -29.57
CA LEU A 487 -2.59 -18.40 -29.62
C LEU A 487 -3.17 -18.48 -28.21
N PHE A 488 -4.41 -18.02 -28.05
CA PHE A 488 -5.02 -17.87 -26.74
C PHE A 488 -5.86 -19.08 -26.32
N TYR A 489 -5.66 -19.50 -25.08
CA TYR A 489 -6.46 -20.49 -24.39
C TYR A 489 -7.09 -19.88 -23.12
N SER A 490 -8.16 -20.50 -22.64
CA SER A 490 -8.81 -20.13 -21.37
C SER A 490 -9.42 -21.35 -20.68
N GLY A 491 -9.84 -21.20 -19.43
CA GLY A 491 -10.09 -22.30 -18.50
C GLY A 491 -8.93 -22.48 -17.50
N GLY A 492 -9.25 -22.87 -16.26
CA GLY A 492 -8.29 -23.03 -15.18
C GLY A 492 -8.10 -21.81 -14.27
N GLY A 493 -7.15 -21.93 -13.33
CA GLY A 493 -6.97 -21.01 -12.19
C GLY A 493 -6.83 -19.52 -12.54
N GLY A 494 -6.06 -19.22 -13.59
CA GLY A 494 -5.76 -17.84 -14.02
C GLY A 494 -6.84 -17.17 -14.88
N THR A 495 -7.82 -17.92 -15.38
CA THR A 495 -8.85 -17.43 -16.30
C THR A 495 -10.27 -17.71 -15.79
N VAL A 496 -10.82 -18.89 -16.06
CA VAL A 496 -12.18 -19.30 -15.66
C VAL A 496 -12.06 -20.47 -14.69
N ARG A 497 -12.13 -20.18 -13.38
CA ARG A 497 -12.10 -21.22 -12.35
C ARG A 497 -13.34 -22.12 -12.43
N GLY A 498 -13.17 -23.41 -12.17
CA GLY A 498 -14.22 -24.44 -12.36
C GLY A 498 -14.24 -25.03 -13.78
N GLN A 499 -13.55 -24.42 -14.73
CA GLN A 499 -13.21 -25.03 -16.02
C GLN A 499 -11.84 -25.71 -15.93
N GLY A 500 -11.63 -26.79 -16.69
CA GLY A 500 -10.33 -27.45 -16.80
C GLY A 500 -9.26 -26.49 -17.34
N PHE A 501 -7.99 -26.78 -17.05
CA PHE A 501 -6.87 -26.01 -17.60
C PHE A 501 -6.94 -26.01 -19.14
N GLU A 502 -6.94 -24.81 -19.72
CA GLU A 502 -7.05 -24.57 -21.17
C GLU A 502 -8.26 -25.30 -21.82
N SER A 503 -9.33 -25.56 -21.05
CA SER A 503 -10.52 -26.28 -21.54
C SER A 503 -11.30 -25.50 -22.61
N LEU A 504 -11.21 -24.17 -22.60
CA LEU A 504 -11.91 -23.24 -23.49
C LEU A 504 -10.93 -22.67 -24.53
N GLY A 505 -10.84 -23.33 -25.68
CA GLY A 505 -10.04 -22.93 -26.83
C GLY A 505 -10.72 -23.36 -28.14
N VAL A 506 -10.27 -22.81 -29.27
CA VAL A 506 -10.80 -23.18 -30.59
C VAL A 506 -10.24 -24.56 -31.00
N THR A 507 -11.10 -25.35 -31.66
CA THR A 507 -10.74 -26.65 -32.24
C THR A 507 -10.65 -26.49 -33.76
N ASN A 508 -9.54 -26.92 -34.36
CA ASN A 508 -9.37 -27.02 -35.81
C ASN A 508 -8.92 -28.45 -36.18
N LEU A 509 -9.48 -29.02 -37.25
CA LEU A 509 -9.21 -30.40 -37.71
C LEU A 509 -9.28 -31.50 -36.62
N GLY A 510 -10.07 -31.28 -35.57
CA GLY A 510 -10.23 -32.21 -34.44
C GLY A 510 -9.25 -32.00 -33.28
N TYR A 511 -8.29 -31.09 -33.41
CA TYR A 511 -7.29 -30.75 -32.38
C TYR A 511 -7.55 -29.37 -31.79
N LYS A 512 -7.11 -29.14 -30.56
CA LYS A 512 -7.13 -27.80 -29.96
C LYS A 512 -5.95 -26.99 -30.47
N THR A 513 -6.24 -25.82 -31.01
CA THR A 513 -5.23 -24.91 -31.56
C THR A 513 -5.09 -23.62 -30.75
N GLY A 514 -6.03 -23.34 -29.85
CA GLY A 514 -6.18 -22.00 -29.28
C GLY A 514 -6.85 -21.06 -30.30
N GLY A 515 -7.22 -19.86 -29.85
CA GLY A 515 -7.92 -18.87 -30.66
C GLY A 515 -7.11 -17.60 -30.93
N LEU A 516 -7.43 -16.91 -32.03
CA LEU A 516 -6.89 -15.59 -32.34
C LEU A 516 -7.39 -14.49 -31.40
N SER A 517 -8.40 -14.74 -30.57
CA SER A 517 -8.93 -13.77 -29.60
C SER A 517 -9.59 -14.45 -28.41
N TYR A 518 -9.52 -13.84 -27.24
CA TYR A 518 -10.24 -14.27 -26.04
C TYR A 518 -10.64 -13.07 -25.17
N GLN A 519 -11.70 -13.25 -24.36
CA GLN A 519 -12.18 -12.29 -23.38
C GLN A 519 -12.65 -13.05 -22.14
N VAL A 520 -12.21 -12.64 -20.95
CA VAL A 520 -12.57 -13.25 -19.67
C VAL A 520 -12.89 -12.16 -18.65
N ALA A 521 -14.10 -12.22 -18.07
CA ALA A 521 -14.53 -11.37 -16.97
C ALA A 521 -14.72 -12.20 -15.70
N SER A 522 -14.42 -11.62 -14.54
CA SER A 522 -14.60 -12.23 -13.23
C SER A 522 -15.05 -11.19 -12.21
N LEU A 523 -15.97 -11.59 -11.33
CA LEU A 523 -16.44 -10.84 -10.18
C LEU A 523 -16.22 -11.70 -8.93
N GLU A 524 -15.58 -11.14 -7.91
CA GLU A 524 -15.29 -11.80 -6.64
C GLU A 524 -15.79 -10.94 -5.47
N ALA A 525 -16.32 -11.58 -4.42
CA ALA A 525 -16.54 -10.97 -3.12
C ALA A 525 -15.64 -11.69 -2.11
N ARG A 526 -14.80 -10.93 -1.41
CA ARG A 526 -13.85 -11.43 -0.41
C ARG A 526 -14.31 -10.96 0.96
N PHE A 527 -14.20 -11.82 1.95
CA PHE A 527 -14.65 -11.57 3.32
C PHE A 527 -13.49 -11.89 4.26
N ASP A 528 -13.17 -10.97 5.16
CA ASP A 528 -12.32 -11.29 6.30
C ASP A 528 -13.06 -12.29 7.21
N MET A 529 -12.38 -13.37 7.59
CA MET A 529 -12.89 -14.42 8.50
C MET A 529 -12.23 -14.32 9.88
#